data_AF-E6QRG0-F1
#
_entry.id   AF-E6QRG0-F1
#
_cell.length_a   1.000
_cell.length_b   1.000
_cell.length_c   1.000
_cell.angle_alpha   90.00
_cell.angle_beta   90.00
_cell.angle_gamma   90.00
#
_symmetry.space_group_name_H-M   'P 1'
#
loop_
_entity.id
_entity.type
_entity.pdbx_description
1 polymer ?
#
loop_
_entity_poly.entity_id
_entity_poly.type
_entity_poly.pdbx_seq_one_letter_code
_entity_poly.pdbx_strand_id
1 'polypeptide(L)' 'MFKTLAQENINIQMISTSEIKISVVIDEKYLELAVRVLHDVFELEKPR' A
#
# COMPACT_ATOMS: atom_id res chain seq x y z
N MET A 1 -4.12 -4.38 -1.61
CA MET A 1 -2.72 -4.09 -1.20
C MET A 1 -1.69 -4.56 -2.22
N PHE A 2 -1.22 -5.82 -2.20
CA PHE A 2 -0.09 -6.24 -3.08
C PHE A 2 -0.39 -6.10 -4.57
N LYS A 3 -1.59 -6.52 -5.00
CA LYS A 3 -2.06 -6.33 -6.38
C LYS A 3 -2.07 -4.85 -6.77
N THR A 4 -2.55 -3.97 -5.89
CA THR A 4 -2.61 -2.52 -6.10
C THR A 4 -1.21 -1.94 -6.30
N LEU A 5 -0.27 -2.27 -5.41
CA LEU A 5 1.12 -1.82 -5.54
C LEU A 5 1.77 -2.34 -6.83
N ALA A 6 1.48 -3.58 -7.23
CA ALA A 6 1.99 -4.14 -8.48
C ALA A 6 1.40 -3.46 -9.74
N GLN A 7 0.12 -3.07 -9.73
CA GLN A 7 -0.53 -2.34 -10.83
C GLN A 7 0.13 -0.97 -11.07
N GLU A 8 0.57 -0.32 -10.00
CA GLU A 8 1.32 0.94 -10.04
C GLU A 8 2.83 0.76 -10.29
N ASN A 9 3.29 -0.45 -10.61
CA ASN A 9 4.71 -0.80 -10.78
C ASN A 9 5.59 -0.46 -9.55
N ILE A 10 5.04 -0.56 -8.33
CA ILE A 10 5.76 -0.31 -7.09
C ILE A 10 6.37 -1.62 -6.59
N ASN A 11 7.70 -1.68 -6.62
CA ASN A 11 8.44 -2.83 -6.10
C ASN A 11 8.46 -2.86 -4.56
N ILE A 12 8.14 -4.01 -3.98
CA ILE A 12 8.19 -4.24 -2.53
C ILE A 12 9.55 -4.84 -2.17
N GLN A 13 10.31 -4.16 -1.31
CA GLN A 13 11.65 -4.59 -0.89
C GLN A 13 11.61 -5.53 0.32
N MET A 14 10.65 -5.33 1.22
CA MET A 14 10.48 -6.13 2.43
C MET A 14 9.02 -6.15 2.84
N ILE A 15 8.60 -7.26 3.44
CA ILE A 15 7.27 -7.45 4.03
C ILE A 15 7.45 -7.90 5.48
N SER A 16 6.71 -7.28 6.40
CA SER A 16 6.60 -7.70 7.80
C SER A 16 5.13 -7.67 8.23
N THR A 17 4.69 -8.69 8.96
CA THR A 17 3.27 -8.91 9.26
C THR A 17 3.02 -9.24 10.73
N SER A 18 1.87 -8.82 11.25
CA SER A 18 1.24 -9.33 12.46
C SER A 18 -0.19 -9.79 12.15
N GLU A 19 -0.91 -10.33 13.14
CA GLU A 19 -2.29 -10.82 12.98
C GLU A 19 -3.24 -9.78 12.36
N ILE A 20 -3.01 -8.49 12.63
CA ILE A 20 -3.90 -7.40 12.19
C ILE A 20 -3.21 -6.35 11.31
N LYS A 21 -1.93 -6.52 10.97
CA LYS A 21 -1.15 -5.48 10.27
C LYS A 21 -0.18 -6.07 9.26
N ILE A 22 -0.08 -5.41 8.11
CA ILE A 22 0.94 -5.66 7.09
C ILE A 22 1.74 -4.36 6.91
N SER A 23 3.06 -4.45 7.04
CA SER A 23 4.01 -3.37 6.77
C SER A 23 4.87 -3.76 5.57
N VAL A 24 5.10 -2.81 4.66
CA VAL A 24 5.96 -3.01 3.47
C VAL A 24 7.00 -1.91 3.38
N VAL A 25 8.18 -2.24 2.89
CA VAL A 25 9.24 -1.28 2.54
C VAL A 25 9.24 -1.10 1.02
N ILE A 26 9.21 0.16 0.57
CA ILE A 26 9.20 0.56 -0.84
C ILE A 26 10.19 1.73 -1.03
N ASP A 27 10.53 2.02 -2.28
CA ASP A 27 11.31 3.23 -2.62
C ASP A 27 10.50 4.50 -2.28
N GLU A 28 11.15 5.44 -1.60
CA GLU A 28 10.54 6.67 -1.07
C GLU A 28 9.82 7.48 -2.14
N LYS A 29 10.30 7.48 -3.39
CA LYS A 29 9.65 8.21 -4.49
C LYS A 29 8.22 7.76 -4.78
N TYR A 30 7.84 6.55 -4.35
CA TYR A 30 6.50 6.01 -4.51
C TYR A 30 5.62 6.17 -3.28
N LEU A 31 6.12 6.77 -2.19
CA LEU A 31 5.42 6.84 -0.90
C LEU A 31 4.00 7.44 -1.06
N GLU A 32 3.90 8.63 -1.64
CA GLU A 32 2.61 9.31 -1.79
C GLU A 32 1.63 8.54 -2.69
N LEU A 33 2.13 7.99 -3.80
CA LEU A 33 1.33 7.18 -4.72
C LEU A 33 0.81 5.92 -4.01
N ALA A 34 1.70 5.18 -3.35
CA ALA A 34 1.37 3.96 -2.61
C ALA A 34 0.30 4.21 -1.55
N VAL A 35 0.44 5.29 -0.77
CA VAL A 35 -0.53 5.66 0.26
C VAL A 35 -1.89 5.96 -0.36
N ARG A 36 -1.95 6.80 -1.40
CA ARG A 36 -3.20 7.18 -2.06
C ARG A 36 -3.94 5.97 -2.63
N VAL A 37 -3.27 5.14 -3.43
CA VAL A 37 -3.93 4.00 -4.08
C VAL A 37 -4.39 2.94 -3.09
N LEU A 38 -3.65 2.77 -1.97
CA LEU A 38 -4.10 1.89 -0.90
C LEU A 38 -5.30 2.49 -0.16
N HIS A 39 -5.30 3.79 0.10
CA HIS A 39 -6.41 4.48 0.78
C HIS A 39 -7.73 4.35 0.00
N ASP A 40 -7.67 4.53 -1.32
CA ASP A 40 -8.83 4.39 -2.22
C ASP A 40 -9.31 2.93 -2.31
N VAL A 41 -8.41 1.97 -2.55
CA VAL A 41 -8.77 0.54 -2.65
C VAL A 41 -9.37 -0.02 -1.37
N PHE A 42 -9.00 0.52 -0.21
CA PHE A 42 -9.58 0.16 1.07
C PHE A 42 -10.76 1.05 1.49
N GLU A 43 -11.18 1.97 0.62
CA GLU A 43 -12.33 2.87 0.80
C GLU A 43 -12.30 3.69 2.09
N LEU A 44 -11.10 4.03 2.57
CA LEU A 44 -10.89 4.63 3.90
C LEU A 44 -11.38 6.09 3.99
N GLU A 45 -11.59 6.75 2.86
CA GLU A 45 -12.15 8.10 2.74
C GLU A 45 -13.68 8.15 2.65
N LYS A 46 -14.35 7.01 2.42
CA LYS A 46 -15.81 7.02 2.23
C LYS A 46 -16.50 7.13 3.59
N PRO A 47 -17.49 8.04 3.74
CA PRO A 47 -18.34 8.05 4.91
C PRO A 47 -19.10 6.72 5.01
N ARG A 48 -19.13 6.14 6.21
CA ARG A 48 -19.87 4.92 6.52
C ARG A 48 -21.37 5.17 6.64
#